data_AF-A0A537AG78-F1
#
_entry.id   AF-A0A537AG78-F1
#
_cell.length_a   1.000
_cell.length_b   1.000
_cell.length_c   1.000
_cell.angle_alpha   90.00
_cell.angle_beta   90.00
_cell.angle_gamma   90.00
#
_symmetry.space_group_name_H-M   'P 1'
#
loop_
_entity.id
_entity.type
_entity.pdbx_description
1 polymer ?
#
loop_
_entity_poly.entity_id
_entity_poly.type
_entity_poly.pdbx_seq_one_letter_code
_entity_poly.pdbx_strand_id
1 'polypeptide(L)'
;MRALLLILAMFAGAAAAQLRTIPADAQRAEMRHVQENVVELNGQRAQLAPGAQIRDAANRVIVPAALPSGSQVKYRLDASGHVREVWILTPQEAAAR
;
A
#
# COMPACT_ATOMS: atom_id res chain seq x y z
N MET A 1 -38.87 -28.30 21.10
CA MET A 1 -37.78 -27.32 21.26
C MET A 1 -36.46 -28.08 21.35
N ARG A 2 -35.63 -28.15 20.29
CA ARG A 2 -34.19 -28.53 20.37
C ARG A 2 -33.43 -28.68 19.04
N ALA A 3 -34.06 -28.48 17.88
CA ALA A 3 -33.39 -28.72 16.59
C ALA A 3 -33.32 -27.49 15.67
N LEU A 4 -33.28 -26.27 16.22
CA LEU A 4 -33.33 -25.03 15.41
C LEU A 4 -32.26 -23.99 15.77
N LEU A 5 -31.10 -24.39 16.28
CA LEU A 5 -30.08 -23.44 16.76
C LEU A 5 -28.65 -23.70 16.25
N LEU A 6 -28.46 -24.43 15.14
CA LEU A 6 -27.10 -24.80 14.69
C LEU A 6 -26.77 -24.53 13.22
N ILE A 7 -27.52 -23.66 12.51
CA ILE A 7 -27.22 -23.36 11.09
C ILE A 7 -26.67 -21.94 10.89
N LEU A 8 -26.59 -21.09 11.92
CA LEU A 8 -26.22 -19.67 11.75
C LEU A 8 -24.71 -19.36 11.85
N ALA A 9 -23.82 -20.36 11.84
CA ALA A 9 -22.39 -20.15 12.13
C ALA A 9 -21.43 -20.24 10.92
N MET A 10 -21.92 -20.52 9.70
CA MET A 10 -21.02 -20.82 8.56
C MET A 10 -20.80 -19.71 7.53
N PHE A 11 -21.29 -18.48 7.77
CA PHE A 11 -20.93 -17.32 6.93
C PHE A 11 -19.89 -16.42 7.60
N ALA A 12 -18.86 -17.02 8.22
CA ALA A 12 -17.60 -16.32 8.44
C ALA A 12 -16.94 -16.14 7.05
N GLY A 13 -17.37 -15.11 6.32
CA GLY A 13 -16.78 -14.76 5.03
C GLY A 13 -15.28 -14.60 5.21
N ALA A 14 -14.51 -15.48 4.59
CA ALA A 14 -13.09 -15.25 4.42
C ALA A 14 -12.97 -13.88 3.74
N ALA A 15 -12.49 -12.89 4.48
CA ALA A 15 -12.09 -11.62 3.90
C ALA A 15 -10.90 -11.94 3.01
N ALA A 16 -11.18 -12.34 1.77
CA ALA A 16 -10.18 -12.53 0.74
C ALA A 16 -9.44 -11.20 0.67
N ALA A 17 -8.17 -11.20 1.05
CA ALA A 17 -7.28 -10.09 0.79
C ALA A 17 -7.33 -9.90 -0.72
N GLN A 18 -8.12 -8.91 -1.18
CA GLN A 18 -8.29 -8.63 -2.58
C GLN A 18 -6.89 -8.43 -3.13
N LEU A 19 -6.43 -9.35 -4.00
CA LEU A 19 -5.19 -9.22 -4.73
C LEU A 19 -5.30 -7.93 -5.54
N ARG A 20 -4.78 -6.83 -4.97
CA ARG A 20 -4.68 -5.57 -5.67
C ARG A 20 -3.71 -5.77 -6.83
N THR A 21 -4.00 -5.14 -7.95
CA THR A 21 -3.06 -5.13 -9.08
C THR A 21 -2.17 -3.91 -8.94
N ILE A 22 -0.85 -4.13 -8.82
CA ILE A 22 0.13 -3.06 -8.88
C ILE A 22 0.57 -2.92 -10.35
N PRO A 23 0.52 -1.70 -10.94
CA PRO A 23 0.94 -1.49 -12.32
C PRO A 23 2.37 -2.00 -12.59
N ALA A 24 2.58 -2.60 -13.76
CA ALA A 24 3.87 -3.18 -14.14
C ALA A 24 4.97 -2.12 -14.29
N ASP A 25 4.60 -0.93 -14.77
CA ASP A 25 5.44 0.26 -14.96
C ASP A 25 5.81 0.97 -13.65
N ALA A 26 5.20 0.60 -12.52
CA ALA A 26 5.52 1.20 -11.24
C ALA A 26 6.95 0.83 -10.79
N GLN A 27 7.72 1.86 -10.42
CA GLN A 27 9.11 1.76 -10.02
C GLN A 27 9.23 1.24 -8.59
N ARG A 28 10.29 0.49 -8.27
CA ARG A 28 10.55 -0.03 -6.91
C ARG A 28 11.50 0.88 -6.14
N ALA A 29 11.28 1.03 -4.85
CA ALA A 29 12.19 1.71 -3.93
C ALA A 29 11.96 1.28 -2.48
N GLU A 30 12.96 1.51 -1.63
CA GLU A 30 12.73 1.68 -0.21
C GLU A 30 12.22 3.10 0.04
N MET A 31 11.16 3.24 0.84
CA MET A 31 10.55 4.52 1.17
C MET A 31 10.53 4.79 2.68
N ARG A 32 10.76 6.06 3.02
CA ARG A 32 10.55 6.63 4.35
C ARG A 32 9.88 8.00 4.25
N HIS A 33 8.97 8.31 5.17
CA HIS A 33 8.45 9.67 5.32
C HIS A 33 9.48 10.57 6.01
N VAL A 34 9.68 11.79 5.51
CA VAL A 34 10.61 12.76 6.11
C VAL A 34 9.83 13.81 6.88
N GLN A 35 9.04 14.62 6.17
CA GLN A 35 8.20 15.67 6.73
C GLN A 35 7.16 16.10 5.69
N GLU A 36 5.98 16.53 6.12
CA GLU A 36 4.94 17.06 5.23
C GLU A 36 4.70 16.15 4.01
N ASN A 37 4.84 16.69 2.80
CA ASN A 37 4.72 16.00 1.51
C ASN A 37 6.08 15.54 0.96
N VAL A 38 7.11 15.41 1.79
CA VAL A 38 8.44 14.95 1.40
C VAL A 38 8.67 13.54 1.92
N VAL A 39 9.11 12.67 1.01
CA VAL A 39 9.54 11.30 1.28
C VAL A 39 10.97 11.10 0.81
N GLU A 40 11.62 10.05 1.28
CA GLU A 40 12.86 9.55 0.71
C GLU A 40 12.58 8.25 -0.06
N LEU A 41 13.15 8.15 -1.26
CA LEU A 41 13.16 6.98 -2.12
C LEU A 41 14.61 6.54 -2.29
N ASN A 42 14.97 5.37 -1.77
CA ASN A 42 16.36 4.87 -1.78
C ASN A 42 17.38 5.91 -1.25
N GLY A 43 17.00 6.68 -0.22
CA GLY A 43 17.82 7.75 0.37
C GLY A 43 17.82 9.07 -0.39
N GLN A 44 17.12 9.20 -1.52
CA GLN A 44 16.97 10.45 -2.25
C GLN A 44 15.62 11.10 -1.93
N ARG A 45 15.62 12.41 -1.62
CA ARG A 45 14.38 13.14 -1.35
C ARG A 45 13.51 13.25 -2.60
N ALA A 46 12.22 13.03 -2.44
CA ALA A 46 11.19 13.18 -3.45
C ALA A 46 9.95 13.85 -2.86
N GLN A 47 9.22 14.58 -3.72
CA GLN A 47 8.00 15.27 -3.35
C GLN A 47 6.78 14.41 -3.70
N LEU A 48 5.83 14.30 -2.77
CA LEU A 48 4.50 13.77 -3.04
C LEU A 48 3.69 14.80 -3.84
N ALA A 49 3.02 14.32 -4.90
CA ALA A 49 2.11 15.13 -5.69
C ALA A 49 0.89 15.57 -4.85
N PRO A 50 0.20 16.67 -5.22
CA PRO A 50 -1.12 16.98 -4.68
C PRO A 50 -2.08 15.80 -4.89
N GLY A 51 -2.70 15.32 -3.81
CA GLY A 51 -3.59 14.17 -3.87
C GLY A 51 -2.89 12.81 -4.03
N ALA A 52 -1.58 12.73 -3.74
CA ALA A 52 -0.85 11.47 -3.77
C ALA A 52 -1.51 10.40 -2.89
N GLN A 53 -1.58 9.17 -3.39
CA GLN A 53 -2.18 8.04 -2.69
C GLN A 53 -1.11 7.06 -2.23
N ILE A 54 -1.05 6.81 -0.93
CA ILE A 54 -0.18 5.79 -0.34
C ILE A 54 -1.06 4.65 0.15
N ARG A 55 -0.84 3.45 -0.38
CA ARG A 55 -1.64 2.25 -0.06
C ARG A 55 -0.84 1.26 0.77
N ASP A 56 -1.34 0.91 1.95
CA ASP A 56 -0.73 -0.12 2.81
C ASP A 56 -0.87 -1.53 2.21
N ALA A 57 -0.25 -2.54 2.80
CA ALA A 57 -0.33 -3.94 2.35
C ALA A 57 -1.78 -4.49 2.26
N ALA A 58 -2.72 -3.93 3.01
CA ALA A 58 -4.15 -4.27 2.97
C ALA A 58 -4.94 -3.42 1.96
N ASN A 59 -4.24 -2.70 1.08
CA ASN A 59 -4.78 -1.82 0.04
C ASN A 59 -5.57 -0.60 0.54
N ARG A 60 -5.37 -0.20 1.81
CA ARG A 60 -6.00 0.98 2.41
C ARG A 60 -5.17 2.22 2.13
N VAL A 61 -5.81 3.34 1.85
CA VAL A 61 -5.11 4.62 1.73
C VAL A 61 -4.72 5.09 3.13
N ILE A 62 -3.43 5.35 3.32
CA ILE A 62 -2.87 5.87 4.56
C ILE A 62 -2.28 7.27 4.34
N VAL A 63 -2.16 8.01 5.43
CA VAL A 63 -1.48 9.31 5.42
C VAL A 63 0.05 9.11 5.42
N PRO A 64 0.85 10.07 4.90
CA PRO A 64 2.31 9.95 4.84
C PRO A 64 2.97 9.64 6.18
N ALA A 65 2.49 10.26 7.27
CA ALA A 65 3.02 10.04 8.62
C ALA A 65 2.78 8.61 9.16
N ALA A 66 1.88 7.84 8.56
CA ALA A 66 1.62 6.45 8.93
C ALA A 66 2.47 5.46 8.12
N LEU A 67 3.30 5.93 7.18
CA LEU A 67 4.19 5.08 6.39
C LEU A 67 5.30 4.52 7.29
N PRO A 68 5.41 3.18 7.45
CA PRO A 68 6.52 2.59 8.19
C PRO A 68 7.85 2.94 7.51
N SER A 69 8.83 3.37 8.29
CA SER A 69 10.17 3.68 7.78
C SER A 69 10.84 2.45 7.17
N GLY A 70 11.50 2.60 6.03
CA GLY A 70 12.18 1.50 5.33
C GLY A 70 11.22 0.55 4.61
N SER A 71 10.00 1.00 4.33
CA SER A 71 9.01 0.19 3.61
C SER A 71 9.48 -0.08 2.19
N GLN A 72 9.43 -1.33 1.75
CA GLN A 72 9.58 -1.67 0.34
C GLN A 72 8.30 -1.26 -0.39
N VAL A 73 8.43 -0.41 -1.40
CA VAL A 73 7.28 0.13 -2.14
C VAL A 73 7.44 -0.05 -3.63
N LYS A 74 6.31 -0.04 -4.34
CA LYS A 74 6.24 0.41 -5.72
C LYS A 74 5.63 1.81 -5.78
N TYR A 75 6.05 2.65 -6.71
CA TYR A 75 5.53 4.00 -6.88
C TYR A 75 5.44 4.42 -8.35
N ARG A 76 4.61 5.44 -8.62
CA ARG A 76 4.56 6.14 -9.91
C ARG A 76 4.67 7.63 -9.72
N LEU A 77 5.27 8.27 -10.71
CA LEU A 77 5.38 9.71 -10.81
C LEU A 77 4.22 10.32 -11.62
N ASP A 78 3.92 11.58 -11.36
CA ASP A 78 3.11 12.42 -12.24
C ASP A 78 3.93 13.05 -13.37
N ALA A 79 3.25 13.82 -14.23
CA ALA A 79 3.88 14.49 -15.38
C ALA A 79 4.91 15.54 -14.95
N SER A 80 4.85 16.01 -13.70
CA SER A 80 5.79 16.98 -13.12
C SER A 80 6.95 16.30 -12.39
N GLY A 81 6.98 14.96 -12.32
CA GLY A 81 8.00 14.19 -11.63
C GLY A 81 7.76 13.99 -10.13
N HIS A 82 6.57 14.33 -9.61
CA HIS A 82 6.23 14.11 -8.20
C HIS A 82 5.58 12.74 -7.99
N VAL A 83 5.78 12.14 -6.81
CA VAL A 83 5.24 10.83 -6.46
C VAL A 83 3.72 10.92 -6.30
N ARG A 84 2.97 10.28 -7.20
CA ARG A 84 1.50 10.31 -7.24
C ARG A 84 0.87 9.11 -6.58
N GLU A 85 1.44 7.93 -6.77
CA GLU A 85 0.87 6.69 -6.25
C GLU A 85 1.98 5.85 -5.63
N VAL A 86 1.68 5.24 -4.49
CA VAL A 86 2.59 4.39 -3.74
C VAL A 86 1.83 3.16 -3.24
N TRP A 87 2.44 1.99 -3.40
CA TRP A 87 1.97 0.72 -2.85
C TRP A 87 3.05 0.15 -1.94
N ILE A 88 2.76 0.07 -0.63
CA ILE A 88 3.62 -0.63 0.34
C ILE A 88 3.48 -2.12 0.11
N LEU A 89 4.56 -2.77 -0.28
CA LEU A 89 4.54 -4.16 -0.72
C LEU A 89 4.38 -5.10 0.46
N THR A 90 3.56 -6.13 0.25
CA THR A 90 3.59 -7.33 1.09
C THR A 90 4.93 -8.06 0.93
N PRO A 91 5.32 -8.93 1.86
CA PRO A 91 6.53 -9.75 1.71
C PRO A 91 6.54 -10.57 0.41
N GLN A 92 5.37 -11.06 -0.02
CA GLN A 92 5.22 -11.82 -1.26
C GLN A 92 5.46 -10.94 -2.50
N GLU A 93 4.86 -9.74 -2.55
CA GLU A 93 5.07 -8.77 -3.64
C GLU A 93 6.50 -8.22 -3.69
N ALA A 94 7.17 -8.12 -2.53
CA ALA A 94 8.57 -7.72 -2.44
C ALA A 94 9.52 -8.80 -2.98
N ALA A 95 9.19 -10.08 -2.76
CA ALA A 95 9.96 -11.22 -3.25
C ALA A 95 9.78 -11.47 -4.76
N ALA A 96 8.58 -11.21 -5.30
CA ALA A 96 8.31 -11.29 -6.74
C ALA A 96 8.97 -10.10 -7.46
N ARG A 97 10.14 -10.31 -8.08
CA ARG A 97 10.88 -9.24 -8.76
C ARG A 97 10.19 -8.74 -10.02
#